data_AF-A0AAV3BC50-F1
#
_entry.id   AF-A0AAV3BC50-F1
#
_cell.length_a   1.000
_cell.length_b   1.000
_cell.length_c   1.000
_cell.angle_alpha   90.00
_cell.angle_beta   90.00
_cell.angle_gamma   90.00
#
_symmetry.space_group_name_H-M   'P 1'
#
loop_
_entity.id
_entity.type
_entity.pdbx_description
1 polymer ?
#
loop_
_entity_poly.entity_id
_entity_poly.type
_entity_poly.pdbx_seq_one_letter_code
_entity_poly.pdbx_strand_id
1 'polypeptide(L)' 'MAGLNSKHPVVHSLLFDYYVFGKTFMQLSKEHHCSDTHIGKKLQNAEGVIDGYLMALEVKLEMDKQVRRELAA' A
#
# COMPACT_ATOMS: atom_id res chain seq x y z
N MET A 1 -7.86 3.81 -7.33
CA MET A 1 -7.85 3.90 -5.85
C MET A 1 -9.22 4.19 -5.22
N ALA A 2 -10.17 4.85 -5.90
CA ALA A 2 -11.49 5.18 -5.33
C ALA A 2 -12.35 3.98 -4.89
N GLY A 3 -12.25 2.81 -5.55
CA GLY A 3 -13.00 1.60 -5.16
C GLY A 3 -12.50 0.92 -3.88
N LEU A 4 -11.28 1.19 -3.45
CA LEU A 4 -10.72 0.73 -2.17
C LEU A 4 -11.22 1.58 -1.00
N ASN A 5 -11.47 2.87 -1.23
CA ASN A 5 -11.97 3.80 -0.21
C ASN A 5 -13.35 3.39 0.31
N SER A 6 -14.21 2.81 -0.53
CA SER A 6 -15.56 2.37 -0.15
C SER A 6 -15.58 1.03 0.61
N LYS A 7 -14.57 0.17 0.46
CA LYS A 7 -14.49 -1.13 1.16
C LYS A 7 -13.57 -1.10 2.38
N HIS A 8 -12.46 -0.37 2.29
CA HIS A 8 -11.47 -0.24 3.36
C HIS A 8 -10.91 1.19 3.41
N PRO A 9 -11.68 2.17 3.92
CA PRO A 9 -11.26 3.57 3.97
C PRO A 9 -9.98 3.77 4.80
N VAL A 10 -9.82 3.01 5.89
CA VAL A 10 -8.63 3.07 6.77
C VAL A 10 -7.36 2.63 6.03
N VAL A 11 -7.48 1.60 5.19
CA VAL A 11 -6.38 1.05 4.39
C VAL A 11 -5.99 2.04 3.29
N HIS A 12 -6.98 2.66 2.66
CA HIS A 12 -6.78 3.68 1.64
C HIS A 12 -6.04 4.90 2.19
N SER A 13 -6.49 5.46 3.32
CA SER A 13 -5.83 6.61 3.94
C SER A 13 -4.39 6.29 4.33
N LEU A 14 -4.15 5.11 4.92
CA LEU A 14 -2.81 4.71 5.35
C LEU A 14 -1.82 4.62 4.18
N LEU A 15 -2.24 4.03 3.05
CA LEU A 15 -1.40 3.95 1.86
C LEU A 15 -1.17 5.31 1.21
N PHE A 16 -2.17 6.19 1.19
CA PHE A 16 -2.02 7.55 0.71
C PHE A 16 -1.04 8.35 1.59
N ASP A 17 -1.20 8.26 2.91
CA ASP A 17 -0.33 8.92 3.86
C ASP A 17 1.13 8.47 3.71
N TYR A 18 1.37 7.18 3.46
CA TYR A 18 2.71 6.64 3.28
C TYR A 18 3.31 6.93 1.90
N TYR A 19 2.61 6.62 0.81
CA TYR A 19 3.16 6.70 -0.55
C TYR A 19 2.97 8.06 -1.24
N VAL A 20 1.90 8.80 -0.92
CA VAL A 20 1.59 10.09 -1.56
C VAL A 20 2.05 11.25 -0.69
N PHE A 21 1.75 11.22 0.60
CA PHE A 21 2.18 12.27 1.53
C PHE A 21 3.59 12.04 2.12
N GLY A 22 4.17 10.86 1.92
CA GLY A 22 5.53 10.55 2.36
C GLY A 22 5.70 10.50 3.88
N LYS A 23 4.64 10.25 4.64
CA LYS A 23 4.71 10.15 6.10
C LYS A 23 5.52 8.91 6.50
N THR A 24 6.37 9.08 7.50
CA THR A 24 7.16 7.97 8.05
C THR A 24 6.31 7.06 8.95
N PHE A 25 6.77 5.83 9.18
CA PHE A 25 6.13 4.90 10.12
C PHE A 25 5.90 5.51 11.51
N MET A 26 6.85 6.31 12.00
CA MET A 26 6.77 6.98 13.29
C MET A 26 5.71 8.10 13.34
N GLN A 27 5.43 8.75 12.21
CA GLN A 27 4.38 9.77 12.12
C GLN A 27 3.01 9.10 12.04
N LEU A 28 2.89 8.03 11.23
CA LEU A 28 1.69 7.23 11.11
C LEU A 28 1.31 6.55 12.43
N SER A 29 2.29 6.03 13.17
CA SER A 29 2.06 5.37 14.47
C SER A 29 1.52 6.36 15.52
N LYS A 30 2.04 7.59 15.52
CA LYS A 30 1.55 8.69 16.37
C LYS A 30 0.12 9.13 16.01
N GLU A 31 -0.18 9.27 14.72
CA GLU A 31 -1.50 9.70 14.24
C GLU A 31 -2.58 8.65 14.45
N HIS A 32 -2.22 7.37 14.33
CA HIS A 32 -3.12 6.24 14.58
C HIS A 32 -3.08 5.71 16.02
N HIS A 33 -2.35 6.38 16.94
CA HIS A 33 -2.19 5.99 18.35
C HIS A 33 -1.84 4.51 18.55
N CYS A 34 -0.96 3.96 17.70
CA CYS A 34 -0.58 2.55 17.73
C CYS A 34 0.94 2.40 17.67
N SER A 35 1.47 1.23 18.05
CA SER A 35 2.92 0.99 17.98
C SER A 35 3.43 0.90 16.54
N ASP A 36 4.71 1.21 16.35
CA ASP A 36 5.37 1.15 15.03
C ASP A 36 5.26 -0.26 14.40
N THR A 37 5.32 -1.30 15.23
CA THR A 37 5.15 -2.68 14.77
C THR A 37 3.73 -2.97 14.29
N HIS A 38 2.73 -2.33 14.92
CA HIS A 38 1.32 -2.52 14.56
C HIS A 38 1.00 -1.78 13.26
N ILE A 39 1.54 -0.57 13.06
CA ILE A 39 1.34 0.18 11.82
C ILE A 39 2.04 -0.49 10.63
N GLY A 40 3.22 -1.08 10.83
CA GLY A 40 3.91 -1.87 9.81
C GLY A 40 3.09 -3.08 9.34
N LYS A 41 2.50 -3.84 10.28
CA LYS A 41 1.59 -4.95 9.95
C LYS A 41 0.34 -4.49 9.20
N LYS A 42 -0.23 -3.34 9.57
CA LYS A 42 -1.38 -2.76 8.87
C LYS A 42 -1.00 -2.33 7.46
N LEU A 43 0.15 -1.70 7.28
CA LEU A 43 0.64 -1.29 5.97
C LEU A 43 0.91 -2.50 5.08
N GLN A 44 1.57 -3.54 5.60
CA GLN A 44 1.82 -4.76 4.84
C GLN A 44 0.53 -5.48 4.41
N ASN A 45 -0.49 -5.51 5.29
CA ASN A 45 -1.80 -6.03 4.93
C ASN A 45 -2.49 -5.16 3.86
N ALA A 46 -2.34 -3.83 3.96
CA ALA A 46 -2.85 -2.89 2.98
C ALA A 46 -2.25 -3.11 1.59
N GLU A 47 -0.92 -3.24 1.54
CA GLU A 47 -0.17 -3.56 0.33
C GLU A 47 -0.64 -4.89 -0.26
N GLY A 48 -0.77 -5.95 0.56
CA GLY A 48 -1.25 -7.26 0.11
C GLY A 48 -2.67 -7.25 -0.46
N VAL A 49 -3.56 -6.41 0.05
CA VAL A 49 -4.91 -6.23 -0.51
C VAL A 49 -4.83 -5.57 -1.89
N ILE A 50 -4.03 -4.51 -2.06
CA ILE A 50 -3.84 -3.89 -3.37
C ILE A 50 -3.20 -4.85 -4.36
N ASP A 51 -2.19 -5.60 -3.91
CA ASP A 51 -1.49 -6.59 -4.74
C ASP A 51 -2.46 -7.69 -5.21
N GLY A 52 -3.33 -8.19 -4.31
CA GLY A 52 -4.40 -9.12 -4.67
C GLY A 52 -5.40 -8.56 -5.67
N TYR A 53 -5.76 -7.28 -5.57
CA TYR A 53 -6.62 -6.61 -6.56
C TYR A 53 -5.92 -6.45 -7.91
N LEU A 54 -4.65 -6.07 -7.93
CA LEU A 54 -3.86 -5.94 -9.15
C LEU A 54 -3.72 -7.29 -9.85
N MET A 55 -3.45 -8.36 -9.07
CA MET A 55 -3.38 -9.72 -9.58
C MET A 55 -4.72 -10.18 -10.16
N ALA A 56 -5.84 -9.91 -9.48
CA ALA A 56 -7.17 -10.25 -9.97
C ALA A 56 -7.58 -9.48 -11.24
N LEU A 57 -7.02 -8.29 -11.46
CA LEU A 57 -7.24 -7.47 -12.65
C LEU A 57 -6.18 -7.71 -13.74
N GLU A 58 -5.24 -8.64 -13.52
CA GLU A 58 -4.05 -8.89 -14.37
C GLU A 58 -3.26 -7.62 -14.70
N VAL A 59 -3.27 -6.64 -13.81
CA VAL A 59 -2.56 -5.36 -13.97
C VAL A 59 -1.13 -5.54 -13.47
N LYS A 60 -0.17 -5.53 -14.38
CA LYS A 60 1.25 -5.45 -14.05
C LYS A 60 1.66 -4.00 -13.74
N LEU A 61 2.33 -3.78 -12.62
CA LEU A 61 2.89 -2.46 -12.28
C LEU A 61 4.31 -2.30 -12.82
N GLU A 62 4.69 -1.11 -13.28
CA GLU A 62 6.05 -0.81 -13.76
C GLU A 62 7.13 -0.98 -12.68
N MET A 63 6.75 -0.87 -11.41
CA MET A 63 7.64 -1.09 -10.27
C MET A 63 7.85 -2.58 -9.96
N ASP A 64 7.11 -3.47 -10.59
CA ASP A 64 7.25 -4.91 -10.40
C ASP A 64 8.61 -5.39 -10.93
N LYS A 65 9.28 -6.26 -10.17
CA LYS A 65 10.57 -6.83 -10.55
C LYS A 65 10.47 -7.64 -11.84
N GLN A 66 9.34 -8.30 -12.11
CA GLN A 66 9.12 -9.05 -13.34
C GLN A 66 9.03 -8.12 -14.55
N VAL A 67 8.28 -7.01 -14.45
CA VAL A 67 8.16 -6.00 -15.53
C VAL A 67 9.50 -5.31 -15.80
N ARG A 68 10.26 -4.98 -14.74
CA ARG A 68 11.60 -4.40 -14.88
C ARG A 68 12.60 -5.32 -15.57
N ARG A 69 12.44 -6.64 -15.44
CA ARG A 69 13.26 -7.62 -16.19
C ARG A 69 12.84 -7.73 -17.64
N GLU A 70 11.54 -7.67 -17.94
CA GLU A 70 11.01 -7.67 -19.32
C GLU A 70 11.47 -6.43 -20.12
N LEU A 71 11.58 -5.26 -19.47
CA LEU A 71 12.07 -4.02 -20.10
C LEU A 71 13.59 -3.92 -20.26
N ALA A 72 14.35 -4.75 -19.52
CA ALA A 72 15.81 -4.74 -19.52
C ALA A 72 16.42 -5.85 -20.42
N ALA A 73 15.57 -6.67 -21.05
CA ALA A 73 15.94 -7.74 -21.98
C ALA A 73 15.65 -7.34 -23.43
#